data_AF-A0A430FRF4-F1
#
_entry.id   AF-A0A430FRF4-F1
#
_cell.length_a   1.000
_cell.length_b   1.000
_cell.length_c   1.000
_cell.angle_alpha   90.00
_cell.angle_beta   90.00
_cell.angle_gamma   90.00
#
_symmetry.space_group_name_H-M   'P 1'
#
loop_
_entity.id
_entity.type
_entity.pdbx_description
1 polymer ?
#
loop_
_entity_poly.entity_id
_entity_poly.type
_entity_poly.pdbx_seq_one_letter_code
_entity_poly.pdbx_strand_id
1 'polypeptide(L)'
;MGNVMAMLAAWLGSRAQQQPIVLRIEDIDGPRVAKDADRWIMDDLNWLGLNWDGEPVYQSDRSDLYMQALRTLAEQPTQLYPCFCSRAEIRAASAPQQGDGFVRYPGTCRVAWSRHDPPIEQLAATDFIDSSATADAAATKQSITSHTEANVPCETRRHAWRLAVPEPGDAAGLVQFDDLIQGAQSFDLGRDLGDTVLRRSDGLFAYQLAVTVDDLLQGVTQIVRGRDLLRSTALQLHIRQLLMERGFVQAVAQQGSASQLSTSTEHVAQHAVQQAGSQQSTDTASDLEFAHLALIDNAAGVRLAKRTRSLDLGYLRTQGVQPEQIIGYCAALLGLNAEGVTYDEQGHIDPMREDFNPAPMTAQQVLEAFSWQAVRAVNYDKALPDDLANRLSNRCAE
;
A
#
# COMPACT_ATOMS: atom_id res chain seq x y z
N MET A 1 -8.87 -12.06 -8.24
CA MET A 1 -10.18 -11.50 -7.80
C MET A 1 -10.09 -10.30 -6.85
N GLY A 2 -9.54 -10.41 -5.63
CA GLY A 2 -9.52 -9.27 -4.67
C GLY A 2 -8.92 -7.97 -5.24
N ASN A 3 -7.75 -8.05 -5.88
CA ASN A 3 -7.12 -6.88 -6.52
C ASN A 3 -7.96 -6.32 -7.68
N VAL A 4 -8.68 -7.17 -8.41
CA VAL A 4 -9.56 -6.73 -9.51
C VAL A 4 -10.74 -5.95 -8.97
N MET A 5 -11.33 -6.40 -7.85
CA MET A 5 -12.41 -5.68 -7.18
C MET A 5 -11.92 -4.30 -6.68
N ALA A 6 -10.72 -4.25 -6.09
CA ALA A 6 -10.12 -2.98 -5.66
C ALA A 6 -9.86 -2.03 -6.83
N MET A 7 -9.28 -2.54 -7.92
CA MET A 7 -9.06 -1.75 -9.13
C MET A 7 -10.36 -1.28 -9.78
N LEU A 8 -11.38 -2.14 -9.87
CA LEU A 8 -12.69 -1.76 -10.40
C LEU A 8 -13.30 -0.63 -9.57
N ALA A 9 -13.32 -0.74 -8.25
CA ALA A 9 -13.85 0.32 -7.38
C ALA A 9 -13.05 1.63 -7.51
N ALA A 10 -11.71 1.56 -7.59
CA ALA A 10 -10.86 2.73 -7.82
C ALA A 10 -11.13 3.38 -9.18
N TRP A 11 -11.25 2.57 -10.23
CA TRP A 11 -11.55 3.03 -11.58
C TRP A 11 -12.93 3.69 -11.65
N LEU A 12 -13.96 3.08 -11.06
CA LEU A 12 -15.30 3.64 -11.00
C LEU A 12 -15.34 4.96 -10.22
N GLY A 13 -14.68 5.02 -9.05
CA GLY A 13 -14.57 6.23 -8.23
C GLY A 13 -13.90 7.39 -8.97
N SER A 14 -12.77 7.11 -9.64
CA SER A 14 -12.05 8.09 -10.45
C SER A 14 -12.86 8.55 -11.66
N ARG A 15 -13.40 7.62 -12.46
CA ARG A 15 -14.16 7.94 -13.68
C ARG A 15 -15.50 8.64 -13.39
N ALA A 16 -16.17 8.33 -12.28
CA ALA A 16 -17.39 9.02 -11.86
C ALA A 16 -17.13 10.51 -11.55
N GLN A 17 -15.91 10.84 -11.11
CA GLN A 17 -15.46 12.21 -10.86
C GLN A 17 -14.68 12.82 -12.02
N GLN A 18 -14.60 12.12 -13.17
CA GLN A 18 -13.81 12.53 -14.35
C GLN A 18 -12.33 12.81 -14.03
N GLN A 19 -11.77 12.09 -13.05
CA GLN A 19 -10.38 12.20 -12.66
C GLN A 19 -9.49 11.22 -13.45
N PRO A 20 -8.18 11.49 -13.53
CA PRO A 20 -7.24 10.53 -14.07
C PRO A 20 -7.03 9.37 -13.10
N ILE A 21 -6.58 8.23 -13.62
CA ILE A 21 -6.11 7.09 -12.84
C ILE A 21 -4.68 6.76 -13.26
N VAL A 22 -3.77 6.71 -12.30
CA VAL A 22 -2.34 6.45 -12.55
C VAL A 22 -2.03 4.99 -12.21
N LEU A 23 -1.26 4.32 -13.07
CA LEU A 23 -0.72 2.99 -12.76
C LEU A 23 0.69 3.11 -12.16
N ARG A 24 0.85 2.63 -10.93
CA ARG A 24 2.15 2.52 -10.26
C ARG A 24 2.47 1.06 -9.95
N ILE A 25 3.62 0.59 -10.39
CA ILE A 25 4.14 -0.75 -10.14
C ILE A 25 5.01 -0.71 -8.88
N GLU A 26 4.56 -1.38 -7.82
CA GLU A 26 5.26 -1.47 -6.53
C GLU A 26 6.32 -2.58 -6.52
N ASP A 27 7.38 -2.42 -7.30
CA ASP A 27 8.46 -3.40 -7.54
C ASP A 27 9.72 -3.20 -6.68
N ILE A 28 9.60 -2.44 -5.58
CA ILE A 28 10.74 -2.04 -4.75
C ILE A 28 11.50 -3.22 -4.11
N ASP A 29 10.83 -4.35 -3.86
CA ASP A 29 11.45 -5.59 -3.38
C ASP A 29 11.72 -6.54 -4.56
N GLY A 30 12.64 -6.13 -5.44
CA GLY A 30 12.97 -6.82 -6.70
C GLY A 30 13.09 -8.35 -6.61
N PRO A 31 13.78 -8.94 -5.60
CA PRO A 31 13.87 -10.39 -5.44
C PRO A 31 12.52 -11.11 -5.23
N ARG A 32 11.47 -10.40 -4.83
CA ARG A 32 10.10 -10.93 -4.66
C ARG A 32 9.20 -10.69 -5.88
N VAL A 33 9.64 -9.89 -6.83
CA VAL A 33 8.88 -9.57 -8.05
C VAL A 33 8.93 -10.78 -8.96
N ALA A 34 7.76 -11.30 -9.32
CA ALA A 34 7.68 -12.35 -10.32
C ALA A 34 8.07 -11.79 -11.69
N LYS A 35 8.82 -12.56 -12.46
CA LYS A 35 9.21 -12.17 -13.82
C LYS A 35 7.96 -11.86 -14.66
N ASP A 36 8.00 -10.76 -15.41
CA ASP A 36 6.94 -10.26 -16.29
C ASP A 36 5.61 -9.92 -15.58
N ALA A 37 5.61 -9.79 -14.24
CA ALA A 37 4.40 -9.53 -13.48
C ALA A 37 3.75 -8.18 -13.83
N ASP A 38 4.55 -7.16 -14.07
CA ASP A 38 4.10 -5.84 -14.54
C ASP A 38 3.34 -5.96 -15.86
N ARG A 39 3.90 -6.69 -16.83
CA ARG A 39 3.26 -6.96 -18.12
C ARG A 39 1.96 -7.72 -17.98
N TRP A 40 1.90 -8.73 -17.11
CA TRP A 40 0.66 -9.48 -16.86
C TRP A 40 -0.41 -8.61 -16.21
N ILE A 41 -0.04 -7.78 -15.24
CA ILE A 41 -0.96 -6.81 -14.63
C ILE A 41 -1.54 -5.89 -15.72
N MET A 42 -0.67 -5.30 -16.55
CA MET A 42 -1.10 -4.40 -17.62
C MET A 42 -1.98 -5.10 -18.67
N ASP A 43 -1.65 -6.34 -19.06
CA ASP A 43 -2.48 -7.13 -19.99
C ASP A 43 -3.87 -7.44 -19.41
N ASP A 44 -3.93 -7.85 -18.14
CA ASP A 44 -5.18 -8.14 -17.45
C ASP A 44 -6.07 -6.89 -17.31
N LEU A 45 -5.48 -5.74 -16.95
CA LEU A 45 -6.21 -4.47 -16.85
C LEU A 45 -6.79 -4.03 -18.20
N ASN A 46 -6.00 -4.14 -19.28
CA ASN A 46 -6.47 -3.84 -20.63
C ASN A 46 -7.58 -4.80 -21.06
N TRP A 47 -7.42 -6.11 -20.80
CA TRP A 47 -8.41 -7.12 -21.10
C TRP A 47 -9.75 -6.87 -20.38
N LEU A 48 -9.70 -6.39 -19.14
CA LEU A 48 -10.88 -6.03 -18.33
C LEU A 48 -11.51 -4.68 -18.70
N GLY A 49 -10.86 -3.87 -19.55
CA GLY A 49 -11.28 -2.50 -19.85
C GLY A 49 -11.03 -1.50 -18.72
N LEU A 50 -10.16 -1.83 -17.77
CA LEU A 50 -9.78 -0.97 -16.63
C LEU A 50 -8.51 -0.18 -16.96
N ASN A 51 -8.63 0.73 -17.93
CA ASN A 51 -7.51 1.52 -18.43
C ASN A 51 -6.96 2.52 -17.40
N TRP A 52 -5.73 2.98 -17.63
CA TRP A 52 -5.08 4.06 -16.89
C TRP A 52 -4.56 5.15 -17.81
N ASP A 53 -4.23 6.29 -17.21
CA ASP A 53 -3.82 7.50 -17.89
C ASP A 53 -2.31 7.71 -17.72
N GLY A 54 -1.62 7.96 -18.84
CA GLY A 54 -0.17 8.16 -18.87
C GLY A 54 0.64 6.85 -18.79
N GLU A 55 1.95 7.02 -18.64
CA GLU A 55 2.89 5.91 -18.54
C GLU A 55 2.90 5.29 -17.14
N PRO A 56 3.07 3.96 -17.01
CA PRO A 56 3.28 3.32 -15.73
C PRO A 56 4.50 3.88 -15.00
N VAL A 57 4.38 4.06 -13.68
CA VAL A 57 5.48 4.49 -12.81
C VAL A 57 6.02 3.30 -12.03
N TYR A 58 7.34 3.14 -11.97
CA TYR A 58 8.00 2.05 -11.24
C TYR A 58 8.65 2.58 -9.96
N GLN A 59 8.48 1.87 -8.84
CA GLN A 59 9.08 2.27 -7.55
C GLN A 59 10.58 2.00 -7.50
N SER A 60 11.05 0.99 -8.22
CA SER A 60 12.48 0.67 -8.36
C SER A 60 13.30 1.87 -8.86
N ASP A 61 12.73 2.69 -9.74
CA ASP A 61 13.36 3.89 -10.32
C ASP A 61 13.30 5.13 -9.39
N ARG A 62 12.72 5.02 -8.19
CA ARG A 62 12.37 6.18 -7.34
C ARG A 62 13.08 6.18 -5.99
N SER A 63 14.12 5.35 -5.87
CA SER A 63 14.91 5.19 -4.65
C SER A 63 15.49 6.51 -4.10
N ASP A 64 15.87 7.44 -4.98
CA ASP A 64 16.40 8.76 -4.60
C ASP A 64 15.33 9.63 -3.92
N LEU A 65 14.08 9.58 -4.38
CA LEU A 65 12.98 10.32 -3.77
C LEU A 65 12.67 9.79 -2.36
N TYR A 66 12.71 8.46 -2.18
CA TYR A 66 12.53 7.85 -0.87
C TYR A 66 13.69 8.19 0.08
N MET A 67 14.91 8.28 -0.46
CA MET A 67 16.07 8.72 0.31
C MET A 67 15.93 10.18 0.76
N GLN A 68 15.48 11.06 -0.13
CA GLN A 68 15.23 12.46 0.19
C GLN A 68 14.13 12.63 1.24
N ALA A 69 13.06 11.84 1.15
CA ALA A 69 12.01 11.81 2.17
C ALA A 69 12.56 11.36 3.53
N LEU A 70 13.40 10.32 3.56
CA LEU A 70 14.06 9.88 4.79
C LEU A 70 14.94 10.98 5.39
N ARG A 71 15.70 11.71 4.57
CA ARG A 71 16.51 12.88 5.02
C ARG A 71 15.64 14.02 5.52
N THR A 72 14.48 14.26 4.91
CA THR A 72 13.54 15.29 5.39
C THR A 72 12.98 14.92 6.76
N LEU A 73 12.61 13.65 6.95
CA LEU A 73 12.16 13.13 8.25
C LEU A 73 13.26 13.13 9.32
N ALA A 74 14.53 13.19 8.92
CA ALA A 74 15.69 13.27 9.79
C ALA A 74 15.96 14.67 10.36
N GLU A 75 15.40 15.73 9.79
CA GLU A 75 15.69 17.12 10.17
C GLU A 75 15.26 17.46 11.60
N GLN A 76 14.23 16.78 12.12
CA GLN A 76 13.85 16.86 13.53
C GLN A 76 14.64 15.80 14.32
N PRO A 77 15.52 16.22 15.25
CA PRO A 77 16.21 15.30 16.15
C PRO A 77 15.18 14.40 16.85
N THR A 78 15.53 13.14 17.07
CA THR A 78 14.69 12.08 17.69
C THR A 78 13.54 11.48 16.87
N GLN A 79 13.18 12.04 15.70
CA GLN A 79 12.10 11.47 14.87
C GLN A 79 12.51 10.18 14.15
N LEU A 80 13.78 10.08 13.75
CA LEU A 80 14.36 8.89 13.12
C LEU A 80 15.51 8.35 13.97
N TYR A 81 15.60 7.02 14.05
CA TYR A 81 16.70 6.36 14.76
C TYR A 81 17.08 5.01 14.12
N PRO A 82 18.36 4.61 14.22
CA PRO A 82 18.81 3.30 13.77
C PRO A 82 18.36 2.19 14.73
N CYS A 83 17.86 1.10 14.16
CA CYS A 83 17.43 -0.09 14.88
C CYS A 83 18.26 -1.30 14.46
N PHE A 84 18.89 -1.92 15.46
CA PHE A 84 19.73 -3.10 15.30
C PHE A 84 19.01 -4.41 15.70
N CYS A 85 17.77 -4.31 16.19
CA CYS A 85 17.02 -5.48 16.62
C CYS A 85 16.66 -6.39 15.44
N SER A 86 16.97 -7.67 15.57
CA SER A 86 16.49 -8.73 14.70
C SER A 86 14.98 -8.98 14.88
N ARG A 87 14.34 -9.59 13.86
CA ARG A 87 12.93 -9.98 13.94
C ARG A 87 12.66 -10.99 15.07
N ALA A 88 13.63 -11.84 15.39
CA ALA A 88 13.52 -12.81 16.47
C ALA A 88 13.49 -12.12 17.84
N GLU A 89 14.40 -11.16 18.07
CA GLU A 89 14.42 -10.37 19.31
C GLU A 89 13.14 -9.54 19.48
N ILE A 90 12.66 -8.91 18.40
CA ILE A 90 11.39 -8.16 18.43
C ILE A 90 10.24 -9.08 18.84
N ARG A 91 10.09 -10.24 18.18
CA ARG A 91 9.01 -11.19 18.52
C ARG A 91 9.14 -11.75 19.94
N ALA A 92 10.35 -11.98 20.42
CA ALA A 92 10.59 -12.48 21.78
C ALA A 92 10.25 -11.43 22.85
N ALA A 93 10.47 -10.15 22.54
CA ALA A 93 10.19 -9.03 23.45
C ALA A 93 8.75 -8.51 23.36
N SER A 94 8.03 -8.80 22.28
CA SER A 94 6.61 -8.47 22.14
C SER A 94 5.75 -9.46 22.92
N ALA A 95 4.86 -8.96 23.79
CA ALA A 95 3.87 -9.80 24.48
C ALA A 95 2.98 -10.54 23.46
N PRO A 96 2.45 -11.74 23.78
CA PRO A 96 1.51 -12.44 22.91
C PRO A 96 0.28 -11.54 22.69
N GLN A 97 0.16 -10.95 21.50
CA GLN A 97 -1.00 -10.17 21.14
C GLN A 97 -2.11 -11.15 20.69
N GLN A 98 -3.25 -11.15 21.39
CA GLN A 98 -4.46 -11.84 20.95
C GLN A 98 -5.00 -11.08 19.73
N GLY A 99 -4.76 -11.57 18.51
CA GLY A 99 -5.20 -10.86 17.30
C GLY A 99 -4.46 -11.23 16.01
N ASP A 100 -4.60 -10.35 15.02
CA ASP A 100 -4.18 -10.41 13.60
C ASP A 100 -2.69 -10.70 13.28
N GLY A 101 -1.88 -11.03 14.28
CA GLY A 101 -0.45 -11.33 14.11
C GLY A 101 0.44 -10.10 13.91
N PHE A 102 -0.08 -8.88 14.12
CA PHE A 102 0.73 -7.67 14.18
C PHE A 102 1.71 -7.73 15.36
N VAL A 103 2.93 -7.22 15.18
CA VAL A 103 3.97 -7.23 16.22
C VAL A 103 4.46 -5.80 16.38
N ARG A 104 4.00 -5.16 17.46
CA ARG A 104 4.46 -3.82 17.84
C ARG A 104 5.92 -3.87 18.29
N TYR A 105 6.74 -2.95 17.78
CA TYR A 105 8.13 -2.82 18.20
C TYR A 105 8.20 -2.41 19.69
N PRO A 106 9.02 -3.08 20.52
CA PRO A 106 9.12 -2.79 21.95
C PRO A 106 9.85 -1.49 22.31
N GLY A 107 10.45 -0.78 21.34
CA GLY A 107 11.15 0.48 21.59
C GLY A 107 12.59 0.33 22.09
N THR A 108 13.19 -0.86 22.06
CA THR A 108 14.51 -1.15 22.63
C THR A 108 15.61 -0.21 22.12
N CYS A 109 15.73 -0.03 20.81
CA CYS A 109 16.71 0.87 20.21
C CYS A 109 16.30 2.34 20.37
N ARG A 110 15.01 2.67 20.44
CA ARG A 110 14.55 4.04 20.70
C ARG A 110 15.06 4.54 22.05
N VAL A 111 14.93 3.72 23.11
CA VAL A 111 15.40 4.05 24.46
C VAL A 111 16.93 4.14 24.53
N ALA A 112 17.63 3.26 23.81
CA ALA A 112 19.09 3.33 23.73
C ALA A 112 19.56 4.60 23.00
N TRP A 113 18.85 4.95 21.92
CA TRP A 113 19.09 6.12 21.08
C TRP A 113 18.83 7.43 21.80
N SER A 114 17.71 7.56 22.52
CA SER A 114 17.34 8.80 23.22
C SER A 114 18.36 9.22 24.29
N ARG A 115 19.23 8.30 24.72
CA ARG A 115 20.32 8.57 25.67
C ARG A 115 21.59 9.11 25.01
N HIS A 116 21.71 8.95 23.70
CA HIS A 116 22.87 9.31 22.89
C HIS A 116 22.36 9.81 21.53
N ASP A 117 22.02 11.10 21.41
CA ASP A 117 21.44 11.71 20.20
C ASP A 117 22.51 12.40 19.32
N PRO A 118 23.13 11.71 18.34
CA PRO A 118 24.00 12.33 17.35
C PRO A 118 23.23 12.78 16.09
N PRO A 119 23.71 13.81 15.36
CA PRO A 119 23.15 14.23 14.07
C PRO A 119 23.16 13.12 13.01
N ILE A 120 22.16 13.11 12.11
CA ILE A 120 22.04 12.12 11.02
C ILE A 120 23.23 12.13 10.07
N GLU A 121 23.90 13.27 9.87
CA GLU A 121 25.12 13.34 9.04
C GLU A 121 26.29 12.52 9.62
N GLN A 122 26.35 12.37 10.95
CA GLN A 122 27.32 11.50 11.61
C GLN A 122 26.93 10.02 11.49
N LEU A 123 25.63 9.72 11.33
CA LEU A 123 25.07 8.39 11.04
C LEU A 123 25.13 8.03 9.55
N ALA A 124 25.24 9.05 8.71
CA ALA A 124 25.33 8.96 7.28
C ALA A 124 26.74 8.55 6.82
N ALA A 125 27.75 9.01 7.55
CA ALA A 125 29.15 8.70 7.29
C ALA A 125 29.46 7.19 7.33
N THR A 126 28.57 6.38 7.92
CA THR A 126 28.72 4.93 8.07
C THR A 126 27.87 4.09 7.12
N ASP A 127 26.77 4.63 6.57
CA ASP A 127 25.70 3.82 5.94
C ASP A 127 25.23 4.28 4.55
N PHE A 128 25.86 5.29 3.96
CA PHE A 128 25.56 5.72 2.58
C PHE A 128 26.64 5.38 1.54
N ILE A 129 27.66 4.61 1.91
CA ILE A 129 28.56 3.99 0.92
C ILE A 129 27.80 2.85 0.25
N ASP A 130 27.58 3.02 -1.04
CA ASP A 130 26.97 2.07 -1.94
C ASP A 130 27.61 0.67 -1.80
N SER A 131 26.84 -0.30 -1.32
CA SER A 131 27.29 -1.70 -1.23
C SER A 131 27.49 -2.38 -2.59
N SER A 132 27.29 -1.65 -3.69
CA SER A 132 27.63 -2.10 -5.06
C SER A 132 29.14 -2.28 -5.29
N ALA A 133 30.01 -1.76 -4.41
CA ALA A 133 31.46 -1.77 -4.62
C ALA A 133 32.24 -3.02 -4.17
N THR A 134 31.62 -4.06 -3.59
CA THR A 134 32.36 -5.32 -3.32
C THR A 134 31.55 -6.56 -3.67
N ALA A 135 31.75 -7.05 -4.89
CA ALA A 135 31.29 -8.35 -5.36
C ALA A 135 31.90 -9.56 -4.59
N ASP A 136 32.81 -9.34 -3.63
CA ASP A 136 33.51 -10.41 -2.91
C ASP A 136 32.86 -10.86 -1.59
N ALA A 137 31.76 -10.23 -1.14
CA ALA A 137 31.11 -10.63 0.13
C ALA A 137 30.37 -11.98 0.07
N ALA A 138 30.21 -12.58 -1.11
CA ALA A 138 29.57 -13.88 -1.29
C ALA A 138 30.48 -15.08 -0.93
N ALA A 139 31.80 -14.89 -0.85
CA ALA A 139 32.75 -15.97 -0.57
C ALA A 139 32.93 -16.28 0.93
N THR A 140 32.50 -15.41 1.84
CA THR A 140 32.73 -15.56 3.29
C THR A 140 31.49 -16.10 4.03
N LYS A 141 30.65 -16.92 3.37
CA LYS A 141 29.52 -17.60 4.02
C LYS A 141 29.87 -18.96 4.64
N GLN A 142 31.12 -19.42 4.51
CA GLN A 142 31.58 -20.70 5.06
C GLN A 142 32.88 -20.55 5.87
N SER A 143 32.88 -19.74 6.93
CA SER A 143 33.72 -19.97 8.13
C SER A 143 33.46 -18.90 9.21
N ILE A 144 32.22 -18.78 9.68
CA ILE A 144 31.95 -18.06 10.95
C ILE A 144 31.01 -18.93 11.78
N THR A 145 31.50 -20.09 12.18
CA THR A 145 30.97 -20.77 13.36
C THR A 145 31.63 -20.13 14.58
N SER A 146 30.79 -19.61 15.48
CA SER A 146 31.10 -19.24 16.86
C SER A 146 32.18 -18.19 17.10
N HIS A 147 31.92 -16.92 16.79
CA HIS A 147 32.45 -15.79 17.57
C HIS A 147 31.42 -14.66 17.64
N THR A 148 31.22 -14.16 18.86
CA THR A 148 30.26 -13.15 19.31
C THR A 148 30.28 -11.90 18.41
N GLU A 149 29.11 -11.48 17.91
CA GLU A 149 28.90 -10.18 17.27
C GLU A 149 29.10 -8.97 18.24
N ALA A 150 29.71 -9.17 19.40
CA ALA A 150 29.85 -8.17 20.45
C ALA A 150 30.94 -7.12 20.17
N ASN A 151 31.73 -7.27 19.09
CA ASN A 151 32.94 -6.45 18.86
C ASN A 151 33.00 -5.72 17.51
N VAL A 152 31.87 -5.63 16.78
CA VAL A 152 31.75 -4.74 15.61
C VAL A 152 31.31 -3.36 16.11
N PRO A 153 32.06 -2.27 15.83
CA PRO A 153 31.64 -0.91 16.18
C PRO A 153 30.23 -0.63 15.66
N CYS A 154 29.39 0.03 16.48
CA CYS A 154 27.99 0.38 16.15
C CYS A 154 27.90 1.06 14.76
N GLU A 155 28.90 1.88 14.46
CA GLU A 155 29.17 2.61 13.21
C GLU A 155 29.45 1.74 11.97
N THR A 156 29.43 0.41 12.05
CA THR A 156 29.66 -0.48 10.88
C THR A 156 28.62 -1.57 10.76
N ARG A 157 27.60 -1.54 11.61
CA ARG A 157 26.55 -2.56 11.68
C ARG A 157 25.37 -2.15 10.80
N ARG A 158 24.98 -3.05 9.89
CA ARG A 158 23.73 -2.91 9.13
C ARG A 158 22.56 -2.74 10.09
N HIS A 159 21.75 -1.71 9.84
CA HIS A 159 20.63 -1.36 10.70
C HIS A 159 19.42 -0.91 9.88
N ALA A 160 18.22 -1.03 10.47
CA ALA A 160 17.01 -0.47 9.88
C ALA A 160 16.80 0.96 10.38
N TRP A 161 16.26 1.85 9.55
CA TRP A 161 15.78 3.15 9.99
C TRP A 161 14.33 3.05 10.45
N ARG A 162 14.07 3.50 11.68
CA ARG A 162 12.72 3.56 12.24
C ARG A 162 12.25 4.99 12.45
N LEU A 163 10.96 5.20 12.21
CA LEU A 163 10.23 6.38 12.65
C LEU A 163 9.78 6.18 14.09
N ALA A 164 10.20 7.07 14.97
CA ALA A 164 9.63 7.21 16.30
C ALA A 164 8.23 7.82 16.16
N VAL A 165 7.19 7.10 16.59
CA VAL A 165 5.84 7.67 16.67
C VAL A 165 5.63 8.33 18.04
N PRO A 166 4.68 9.27 18.19
CA PRO A 166 4.32 9.82 19.50
C PRO A 166 3.98 8.71 20.51
N GLU A 167 4.17 9.00 21.79
CA GLU A 167 3.88 8.03 22.86
C GLU A 167 2.37 7.72 22.93
N PRO A 168 1.97 6.52 23.40
CA PRO A 168 0.55 6.18 23.57
C PRO A 168 -0.20 7.24 24.39
N GLY A 169 -1.34 7.70 23.89
CA GLY A 169 -2.18 8.72 24.50
C GLY A 169 -1.76 10.17 24.23
N ASP A 170 -0.65 10.40 23.50
CA ASP A 170 -0.30 11.73 23.01
C ASP A 170 -1.25 12.17 21.89
N ALA A 171 -1.79 13.38 22.01
CA ALA A 171 -2.67 13.97 21.00
C ALA A 171 -1.98 14.10 19.63
N ALA A 172 -0.65 14.30 19.58
CA ALA A 172 0.11 14.32 18.34
C ALA A 172 0.15 12.96 17.62
N GLY A 173 -0.13 11.86 18.34
CA GLY A 173 -0.23 10.51 17.81
C GLY A 173 -1.65 10.08 17.48
N LEU A 174 -2.66 10.93 17.70
CA LEU A 174 -4.04 10.62 17.36
C LEU A 174 -4.30 10.96 15.90
N VAL A 175 -4.64 9.95 15.09
CA VAL A 175 -5.00 10.11 13.68
C VAL A 175 -6.45 9.70 13.48
N GLN A 176 -7.21 10.60 12.89
CA GLN A 176 -8.63 10.41 12.59
C GLN A 176 -8.88 10.69 11.11
N PHE A 177 -9.73 9.90 10.49
CA PHE A 177 -10.16 10.09 9.11
C PHE A 177 -11.53 9.45 8.90
N ASP A 178 -12.32 10.00 7.97
CA ASP A 178 -13.57 9.41 7.54
C ASP A 178 -13.34 8.52 6.32
N ASP A 179 -13.67 7.24 6.45
CA ASP A 179 -13.64 6.31 5.32
C ASP A 179 -15.01 6.26 4.63
N LEU A 180 -15.00 6.28 3.30
CA LEU A 180 -16.21 6.23 2.47
C LEU A 180 -17.06 4.97 2.71
N ILE A 181 -16.44 3.88 3.19
CA ILE A 181 -17.09 2.59 3.41
C ILE A 181 -17.12 2.23 4.90
N GLN A 182 -15.98 2.35 5.59
CA GLN A 182 -15.83 1.98 6.99
C GLN A 182 -16.33 3.07 7.96
N GLY A 183 -16.64 4.28 7.46
CA GLY A 183 -17.04 5.42 8.28
C GLY A 183 -15.88 6.00 9.09
N ALA A 184 -16.20 6.77 10.13
CA ALA A 184 -15.22 7.43 10.98
C ALA A 184 -14.24 6.44 11.64
N GLN A 185 -12.95 6.64 11.39
CA GLN A 185 -11.85 5.85 11.95
C GLN A 185 -11.00 6.69 12.90
N SER A 186 -10.43 6.04 13.92
CA SER A 186 -9.56 6.69 14.90
C SER A 186 -8.49 5.71 15.37
N PHE A 187 -7.23 6.12 15.29
CA PHE A 187 -6.08 5.33 15.70
C PHE A 187 -5.13 6.16 16.56
N ASP A 188 -4.59 5.53 17.59
CA ASP A 188 -3.46 6.05 18.37
C ASP A 188 -2.20 5.37 17.85
N LEU A 189 -1.32 6.12 17.19
CA LEU A 189 -0.12 5.55 16.56
C LEU A 189 0.79 4.86 17.58
N GLY A 190 0.98 5.46 18.74
CA GLY A 190 1.85 4.93 19.79
C GLY A 190 1.33 3.60 20.32
N ARG A 191 0.02 3.51 20.57
CA ARG A 191 -0.65 2.31 21.11
C ARG A 191 -0.87 1.23 20.06
N ASP A 192 -1.41 1.62 18.91
CA ASP A 192 -2.01 0.69 17.95
C ASP A 192 -1.00 0.21 16.87
N LEU A 193 0.14 0.91 16.71
CA LEU A 193 1.16 0.61 15.70
C LEU A 193 2.59 0.55 16.24
N GLY A 194 3.00 1.57 17.00
CA GLY A 194 4.38 1.78 17.47
C GLY A 194 5.36 2.16 16.37
N ASP A 195 6.64 2.26 16.74
CA ASP A 195 7.70 2.73 15.85
C ASP A 195 7.87 1.83 14.62
N THR A 196 7.75 2.43 13.45
CA THR A 196 7.72 1.70 12.18
C THR A 196 9.07 1.71 11.47
N VAL A 197 9.37 0.67 10.70
CA VAL A 197 10.55 0.67 9.81
C VAL A 197 10.23 1.48 8.56
N LEU A 198 11.09 2.43 8.21
CA LEU A 198 11.01 3.17 6.94
C LEU A 198 12.06 2.70 5.91
N ARG A 199 13.22 2.22 6.38
CA ARG A 199 14.24 1.57 5.54
C ARG A 199 14.79 0.36 6.27
N ARG A 200 14.83 -0.78 5.59
CA ARG A 200 15.34 -2.05 6.12
C ARG A 200 16.86 -2.04 6.19
N SER A 201 17.42 -2.97 6.96
CA SER A 201 18.87 -3.17 7.09
C SER A 201 19.56 -3.72 5.84
N ASP A 202 18.79 -4.21 4.86
CA ASP A 202 19.27 -4.57 3.53
C ASP A 202 19.15 -3.43 2.51
N GLY A 203 18.76 -2.23 2.96
CA GLY A 203 18.71 -1.01 2.15
C GLY A 203 17.37 -0.75 1.48
N LEU A 204 16.45 -1.73 1.42
CA LEU A 204 15.14 -1.57 0.81
C LEU A 204 14.24 -0.65 1.65
N PHE A 205 13.54 0.27 0.99
CA PHE A 205 12.54 1.10 1.67
C PHE A 205 11.28 0.31 1.98
N ALA A 206 10.65 0.65 3.11
CA ALA A 206 9.41 0.03 3.53
C ALA A 206 8.23 0.61 2.75
N TYR A 207 7.23 -0.23 2.50
CA TYR A 207 5.96 0.14 1.86
C TYR A 207 5.36 1.44 2.41
N GLN A 208 5.37 1.61 3.74
CA GLN A 208 4.78 2.78 4.40
C GLN A 208 5.42 4.11 3.98
N LEU A 209 6.74 4.13 3.70
CA LEU A 209 7.41 5.33 3.20
C LEU A 209 7.17 5.49 1.70
N ALA A 210 7.44 4.44 0.92
CA ALA A 210 7.43 4.50 -0.54
C ALA A 210 6.05 4.92 -1.07
N VAL A 211 4.97 4.30 -0.58
CA VAL A 211 3.61 4.61 -1.02
C VAL A 211 3.21 6.04 -0.64
N THR A 212 3.57 6.50 0.56
CA THR A 212 3.24 7.86 1.04
C THR A 212 3.94 8.93 0.21
N VAL A 213 5.22 8.71 -0.11
CA VAL A 213 6.01 9.62 -0.95
C VAL A 213 5.43 9.67 -2.36
N ASP A 214 5.08 8.52 -2.93
CA ASP A 214 4.54 8.48 -4.28
C ASP A 214 3.14 9.09 -4.37
N ASP A 215 2.24 8.78 -3.43
CA ASP A 215 0.91 9.37 -3.40
C ASP A 215 0.96 10.89 -3.21
N LEU A 216 1.91 11.39 -2.40
CA LEU A 216 2.18 12.82 -2.26
C LEU A 216 2.64 13.47 -3.56
N LEU A 217 3.67 12.90 -4.20
CA LEU A 217 4.28 13.49 -5.39
C LEU A 217 3.43 13.32 -6.65
N GLN A 218 2.60 12.27 -6.71
CA GLN A 218 1.67 12.01 -7.80
C GLN A 218 0.35 12.76 -7.65
N GLY A 219 0.12 13.43 -6.51
CA GLY A 219 -1.12 14.16 -6.25
C GLY A 219 -2.34 13.24 -6.13
N VAL A 220 -2.17 12.03 -5.58
CA VAL A 220 -3.27 11.09 -5.36
C VAL A 220 -4.25 11.68 -4.34
N THR A 221 -5.52 11.76 -4.71
CA THR A 221 -6.61 12.31 -3.88
C THR A 221 -7.61 11.26 -3.40
N GLN A 222 -7.71 10.10 -4.06
CA GLN A 222 -8.60 9.00 -3.67
C GLN A 222 -7.83 7.69 -3.62
N ILE A 223 -7.91 6.98 -2.49
CA ILE A 223 -7.19 5.73 -2.23
C ILE A 223 -8.21 4.63 -1.92
N VAL A 224 -8.26 3.62 -2.79
CA VAL A 224 -9.16 2.47 -2.67
C VAL A 224 -8.34 1.20 -2.47
N ARG A 225 -8.58 0.49 -1.36
CA ARG A 225 -7.81 -0.70 -0.98
C ARG A 225 -8.56 -1.59 0.00
N GLY A 226 -8.00 -2.74 0.37
CA GLY A 226 -8.63 -3.64 1.35
C GLY A 226 -8.61 -3.07 2.78
N ARG A 227 -9.63 -3.40 3.58
CA ARG A 227 -9.77 -2.96 4.98
C ARG A 227 -8.69 -3.47 5.94
N ASP A 228 -7.91 -4.46 5.53
CA ASP A 228 -6.70 -4.89 6.23
C ASP A 228 -5.64 -3.78 6.33
N LEU A 229 -5.72 -2.76 5.46
CA LEU A 229 -4.78 -1.64 5.42
C LEU A 229 -5.25 -0.40 6.21
N LEU A 230 -6.36 -0.46 6.95
CA LEU A 230 -6.87 0.67 7.74
C LEU A 230 -5.83 1.24 8.71
N ARG A 231 -5.09 0.38 9.43
CA ARG A 231 -4.02 0.84 10.33
C ARG A 231 -2.88 1.50 9.54
N SER A 232 -2.55 0.96 8.37
CA SER A 232 -1.53 1.56 7.50
C SER A 232 -1.93 2.98 7.08
N THR A 233 -3.21 3.25 6.87
CA THR A 233 -3.73 4.61 6.58
C THR A 233 -3.34 5.61 7.65
N ALA A 234 -3.56 5.28 8.93
CA ALA A 234 -3.21 6.18 10.02
C ALA A 234 -1.71 6.54 10.02
N LEU A 235 -0.86 5.53 9.82
CA LEU A 235 0.59 5.72 9.74
C LEU A 235 1.01 6.56 8.53
N GLN A 236 0.43 6.28 7.36
CA GLN A 236 0.74 6.96 6.11
C GLN A 236 0.29 8.43 6.17
N LEU A 237 -0.88 8.72 6.75
CA LEU A 237 -1.33 10.09 7.01
C LEU A 237 -0.37 10.84 7.94
N HIS A 238 0.14 10.18 8.98
CA HIS A 238 1.14 10.79 9.85
C HIS A 238 2.47 11.07 9.13
N ILE A 239 3.00 10.10 8.38
CA ILE A 239 4.21 10.30 7.57
C ILE A 239 4.00 11.42 6.55
N ARG A 240 2.82 11.44 5.91
CA ARG A 240 2.42 12.47 4.94
C ARG A 240 2.49 13.85 5.56
N GLN A 241 1.85 14.02 6.72
CA GLN A 241 1.83 15.29 7.44
C GLN A 241 3.24 15.77 7.79
N LEU A 242 4.08 14.88 8.34
CA LEU A 242 5.47 15.20 8.66
C LEU A 242 6.28 15.64 7.42
N LEU A 243 6.09 14.99 6.28
CA LEU A 243 6.77 15.36 5.04
C LEU A 243 6.28 16.71 4.50
N MET A 244 4.97 16.96 4.55
CA MET A 244 4.38 18.22 4.09
C MET A 244 4.82 19.41 4.96
N GLU A 245 4.76 19.27 6.28
CA GLU A 245 5.18 20.32 7.24
C GLU A 245 6.65 20.72 7.08
N ARG A 246 7.48 19.79 6.63
CA ARG A 246 8.92 20.00 6.39
C ARG A 246 9.25 20.42 4.96
N GLY A 247 8.23 20.73 4.16
CA GLY A 247 8.44 21.26 2.81
C GLY A 247 9.02 20.26 1.81
N PHE A 248 8.85 18.94 2.04
CA PHE A 248 9.41 17.89 1.17
C PHE A 248 9.01 18.08 -0.30
N VAL A 249 7.71 18.30 -0.57
CA VAL A 249 7.17 18.43 -1.93
C VAL A 249 7.78 19.64 -2.63
N GLN A 250 7.90 20.77 -1.93
CA GLN A 250 8.50 21.99 -2.45
C GLN A 250 9.99 21.80 -2.76
N ALA A 251 10.72 21.10 -1.88
CA ALA A 251 12.13 20.80 -2.10
C ALA A 251 12.36 19.92 -3.34
N VAL A 252 11.54 18.87 -3.54
CA VAL A 252 11.59 18.01 -4.72
C VAL A 252 11.28 18.81 -6.00
N ALA A 253 10.22 19.63 -5.98
CA ALA A 253 9.82 20.44 -7.14
C ALA A 253 10.91 21.44 -7.57
N GLN A 254 11.61 22.07 -6.62
CA GLN A 254 12.70 22.99 -6.91
C GLN A 254 13.92 22.30 -7.52
N GLN A 255 14.21 21.05 -7.13
CA GLN A 255 15.32 20.27 -7.71
C GLN A 255 15.02 19.79 -9.13
N GLY A 256 13.77 19.39 -9.41
CA GLY A 256 13.34 18.98 -10.76
C GLY A 256 13.38 20.12 -11.78
N SER A 257 13.14 21.37 -11.36
CA SER A 257 13.29 22.53 -12.25
C SER A 257 14.75 22.87 -12.58
N ALA A 258 15.73 22.30 -11.87
CA ALA A 258 17.16 22.57 -12.06
C ALA A 258 17.90 21.47 -12.85
N SER A 259 17.32 20.26 -12.98
CA SER A 259 17.90 19.15 -13.75
C SER A 259 17.10 18.92 -15.04
N GLN A 260 17.73 19.12 -16.20
CA GLN A 260 17.16 18.70 -17.48
C GLN A 260 17.08 17.17 -17.55
N LEU A 261 15.98 16.54 -17.11
CA LEU A 261 15.70 15.13 -17.37
C LEU A 261 14.18 14.81 -17.43
N SER A 262 13.78 14.31 -18.61
CA SER A 262 12.51 13.70 -19.06
C SER A 262 11.17 14.37 -18.70
N THR A 263 10.43 14.74 -19.75
CA THR A 263 9.12 15.41 -19.80
C THR A 263 7.97 14.72 -19.06
N SER A 264 8.13 13.49 -18.57
CA SER A 264 7.05 12.74 -17.91
C SER A 264 6.89 13.08 -16.42
N THR A 265 7.96 13.53 -15.75
CA THR A 265 7.95 13.88 -14.32
C THR A 265 7.56 15.35 -14.09
N GLU A 266 7.84 16.22 -15.05
CA GLU A 266 7.54 17.65 -14.98
C GLU A 266 6.02 17.93 -14.94
N HIS A 267 5.21 17.22 -15.72
CA HIS A 267 3.76 17.43 -15.77
C HIS A 267 3.05 17.09 -14.45
N VAL A 268 3.51 16.06 -13.75
CA VAL A 268 2.93 15.61 -12.47
C VAL A 268 3.36 16.55 -11.33
N ALA A 269 4.64 16.95 -11.30
CA ALA A 269 5.14 17.91 -10.33
C ALA A 269 4.50 19.30 -10.48
N GLN A 270 4.23 19.74 -11.71
CA GLN A 270 3.58 21.03 -11.99
C GLN A 270 2.12 21.08 -11.49
N HIS A 271 1.38 19.97 -11.57
CA HIS A 271 0.04 19.86 -11.01
C HIS A 271 0.05 19.90 -9.46
N ALA A 272 1.00 19.21 -8.83
CA ALA A 272 1.17 19.25 -7.36
C ALA A 272 1.54 20.65 -6.83
N VAL A 273 2.36 21.39 -7.59
CA VAL A 273 2.74 22.78 -7.26
C VAL A 273 1.57 23.76 -7.41
N GLN A 274 0.66 23.56 -8.37
CA GLN A 274 -0.53 24.41 -8.54
C GLN A 274 -1.52 24.27 -7.38
N GLN A 275 -1.67 23.08 -6.79
CA GLN A 275 -2.49 22.90 -5.58
C GLN A 275 -1.81 23.44 -4.32
N ALA A 276 -0.48 23.41 -4.24
CA ALA A 276 0.27 23.99 -3.10
C ALA A 276 0.28 25.53 -3.09
N GLY A 277 -0.07 26.19 -4.22
CA GLY A 277 -0.06 27.65 -4.37
C GLY A 277 -1.24 28.39 -3.75
N SER A 278 -2.33 27.70 -3.37
CA SER A 278 -3.47 28.30 -2.67
C SER A 278 -3.32 28.16 -1.15
N GLN A 279 -2.50 29.00 -0.55
CA GLN A 279 -2.35 29.10 0.91
C GLN A 279 -3.58 29.77 1.55
N GLN A 280 -4.41 29.00 2.25
CA GLN A 280 -5.02 29.32 3.57
C GLN A 280 -6.14 28.32 3.94
N SER A 281 -5.78 27.09 4.29
CA SER A 281 -6.52 26.28 5.26
C SER A 281 -5.54 25.30 5.93
N THR A 282 -5.59 25.19 7.25
CA THR A 282 -4.78 24.27 8.07
C THR A 282 -5.38 22.86 8.08
N ASP A 283 -6.02 22.45 6.98
CA ASP A 283 -6.74 21.18 6.88
C ASP A 283 -6.16 20.37 5.71
N THR A 284 -4.89 19.99 5.82
CA THR A 284 -4.15 19.23 4.79
C THR A 284 -4.65 17.79 4.60
N ALA A 285 -5.60 17.35 5.44
CA ALA A 285 -6.28 16.07 5.35
C ALA A 285 -7.67 16.16 4.68
N SER A 286 -8.22 17.36 4.43
CA SER A 286 -9.61 17.52 3.97
C SER A 286 -9.89 17.00 2.56
N ASP A 287 -8.85 16.78 1.75
CA ASP A 287 -8.99 16.48 0.33
C ASP A 287 -8.63 15.03 -0.03
N LEU A 288 -8.27 14.19 0.96
CA LEU A 288 -8.00 12.77 0.74
C LEU A 288 -9.22 11.91 1.06
N GLU A 289 -9.71 11.21 0.04
CA GLU A 289 -10.76 10.23 0.17
C GLU A 289 -10.18 8.81 0.32
N PHE A 290 -10.60 8.09 1.36
CA PHE A 290 -10.26 6.67 1.52
C PHE A 290 -11.51 5.81 1.36
N ALA A 291 -11.38 4.70 0.64
CA ALA A 291 -12.37 3.64 0.61
C ALA A 291 -11.71 2.29 0.90
N HIS A 292 -11.99 1.76 2.09
CA HIS A 292 -11.46 0.47 2.51
C HIS A 292 -12.51 -0.63 2.26
N LEU A 293 -12.28 -1.45 1.24
CA LEU A 293 -13.17 -2.52 0.81
C LEU A 293 -13.15 -3.71 1.78
N ALA A 294 -14.29 -4.38 1.92
CA ALA A 294 -14.36 -5.68 2.57
C ALA A 294 -13.50 -6.73 1.83
N LEU A 295 -13.08 -7.76 2.57
CA LEU A 295 -12.13 -8.74 2.05
C LEU A 295 -12.83 -9.94 1.42
N ILE A 296 -12.08 -10.67 0.61
CA ILE A 296 -12.55 -11.87 -0.07
C ILE A 296 -11.79 -13.10 0.46
N ASP A 297 -12.55 -14.14 0.76
CA ASP A 297 -12.09 -15.45 1.24
C ASP A 297 -12.25 -16.54 0.19
N ASN A 298 -11.57 -17.65 0.42
CA ASN A 298 -11.89 -18.90 -0.27
C ASN A 298 -13.15 -19.56 0.33
N ALA A 299 -13.59 -20.65 -0.30
CA ALA A 299 -14.74 -21.44 0.12
C ALA A 299 -14.63 -21.97 1.57
N ALA A 300 -13.42 -22.11 2.10
CA ALA A 300 -13.16 -22.54 3.48
C ALA A 300 -13.19 -21.38 4.50
N GLY A 301 -13.53 -20.16 4.09
CA GLY A 301 -13.52 -18.97 4.96
C GLY A 301 -12.11 -18.49 5.34
N VAL A 302 -11.09 -18.97 4.62
CA VAL A 302 -9.70 -18.56 4.80
C VAL A 302 -9.38 -17.46 3.79
N ARG A 303 -8.67 -16.43 4.25
CA ARG A 303 -8.26 -15.31 3.41
C ARG A 303 -7.57 -15.80 2.14
N LEU A 304 -7.95 -15.23 1.00
CA LEU A 304 -7.32 -15.57 -0.26
C LEU A 304 -5.83 -15.25 -0.22
N ALA A 305 -5.02 -16.31 -0.20
CA ALA A 305 -3.59 -16.21 -0.37
C ALA A 305 -3.22 -16.39 -1.84
N LYS A 306 -2.10 -15.80 -2.26
CA LYS A 306 -1.49 -15.94 -3.60
C LYS A 306 -1.27 -17.40 -4.07
N ARG A 307 -1.46 -18.39 -3.18
CA ARG A 307 -1.23 -19.82 -3.45
C ARG A 307 -2.47 -20.53 -4.00
N THR A 308 -3.66 -19.95 -3.86
CA THR A 308 -4.91 -20.53 -4.37
C THR A 308 -5.10 -20.14 -5.83
N ARG A 309 -4.59 -20.96 -6.76
CA ARG A 309 -4.53 -20.64 -8.21
C ARG A 309 -5.90 -20.57 -8.92
N SER A 310 -6.97 -21.11 -8.33
CA SER A 310 -8.30 -21.17 -8.97
C SER A 310 -8.97 -19.81 -9.18
N LEU A 311 -8.48 -18.75 -8.52
CA LEU A 311 -9.05 -17.40 -8.56
C LEU A 311 -8.07 -16.37 -9.16
N ASP A 312 -7.01 -16.88 -9.79
CA ASP A 312 -6.06 -16.13 -10.60
C ASP A 312 -6.68 -15.79 -11.97
N LEU A 313 -6.48 -14.57 -12.46
CA LEU A 313 -7.05 -14.15 -13.75
C LEU A 313 -6.50 -14.96 -14.93
N GLY A 314 -5.21 -15.30 -14.90
CA GLY A 314 -4.60 -16.16 -15.92
C GLY A 314 -5.31 -17.51 -15.98
N TYR A 315 -5.57 -18.13 -14.84
CA TYR A 315 -6.36 -19.37 -14.78
C TYR A 315 -7.79 -19.18 -15.33
N LEU A 316 -8.52 -18.16 -14.86
CA LEU A 316 -9.90 -17.90 -15.30
C LEU A 316 -9.98 -17.70 -16.83
N ARG A 317 -9.04 -16.96 -17.41
CA ARG A 317 -8.94 -16.76 -18.86
C ARG A 317 -8.71 -18.07 -19.61
N THR A 318 -7.86 -18.97 -19.10
CA THR A 318 -7.66 -20.30 -19.74
C THR A 318 -8.91 -21.18 -19.72
N GLN A 319 -9.84 -20.94 -18.79
CA GLN A 319 -11.13 -21.63 -18.72
C GLN A 319 -12.19 -20.96 -19.62
N GLY A 320 -11.83 -19.97 -20.44
CA GLY A 320 -12.73 -19.30 -21.38
C GLY A 320 -13.63 -18.23 -20.75
N VAL A 321 -13.37 -17.86 -19.48
CA VAL A 321 -14.10 -16.76 -18.83
C VAL A 321 -13.82 -15.46 -19.56
N GLN A 322 -14.88 -14.72 -19.87
CA GLN A 322 -14.86 -13.43 -20.58
C GLN A 322 -14.69 -12.25 -19.59
N PRO A 323 -14.14 -11.11 -20.01
CA PRO A 323 -13.87 -10.00 -19.09
C PRO A 323 -15.15 -9.44 -18.48
N GLU A 324 -16.26 -9.40 -19.23
CA GLU A 324 -17.54 -8.91 -18.75
C GLU A 324 -18.11 -9.78 -17.63
N GLN A 325 -17.80 -11.08 -17.62
CA GLN A 325 -18.23 -11.98 -16.56
C GLN A 325 -17.48 -11.68 -15.26
N ILE A 326 -16.18 -11.40 -15.35
CA ILE A 326 -15.37 -10.99 -14.19
C ILE A 326 -15.86 -9.65 -13.64
N ILE A 327 -16.05 -8.66 -14.52
CA ILE A 327 -16.49 -7.32 -14.13
C ILE A 327 -17.90 -7.37 -13.54
N GLY A 328 -18.84 -8.05 -14.17
CA GLY A 328 -20.20 -8.24 -13.66
C GLY A 328 -20.24 -8.93 -12.30
N TYR A 329 -19.38 -9.94 -12.09
CA TYR A 329 -19.24 -10.62 -10.81
C TYR A 329 -18.65 -9.70 -9.73
N CYS A 330 -17.55 -8.98 -10.03
CA CYS A 330 -16.98 -7.99 -9.12
C CYS A 330 -17.97 -6.86 -8.79
N ALA A 331 -18.76 -6.39 -9.76
CA ALA A 331 -19.79 -5.40 -9.55
C ALA A 331 -20.86 -5.89 -8.58
N ALA A 332 -21.30 -7.15 -8.69
CA ALA A 332 -22.24 -7.74 -7.74
C ALA A 332 -21.64 -7.84 -6.33
N LEU A 333 -20.35 -8.24 -6.19
CA LEU A 333 -19.65 -8.25 -4.90
C LEU A 333 -19.56 -6.87 -4.24
N LEU A 334 -19.55 -5.81 -5.05
CA LEU A 334 -19.58 -4.40 -4.65
C LEU A 334 -21.01 -3.84 -4.50
N GLY A 335 -22.06 -4.63 -4.74
CA GLY A 335 -23.45 -4.16 -4.65
C GLY A 335 -23.92 -3.27 -5.82
N LEU A 336 -23.25 -3.36 -6.98
CA LEU A 336 -23.47 -2.50 -8.14
C LEU A 336 -24.16 -3.20 -9.33
N ASN A 337 -24.44 -4.50 -9.20
CA ASN A 337 -25.12 -5.31 -10.21
C ASN A 337 -26.17 -6.18 -9.51
N ALA A 338 -27.45 -5.85 -9.69
CA ALA A 338 -28.56 -6.53 -9.02
C ALA A 338 -29.21 -7.63 -9.89
N GLU A 339 -28.86 -7.74 -11.17
CA GLU A 339 -29.50 -8.70 -12.06
C GLU A 339 -28.95 -10.11 -11.81
N GLY A 340 -29.83 -11.07 -11.53
CA GLY A 340 -29.45 -12.44 -11.18
C GLY A 340 -28.84 -12.58 -9.78
N VAL A 341 -28.98 -11.55 -8.92
CA VAL A 341 -28.48 -11.54 -7.55
C VAL A 341 -29.66 -11.66 -6.58
N THR A 342 -29.60 -12.65 -5.69
CA THR A 342 -30.54 -12.80 -4.59
C THR A 342 -29.92 -12.32 -3.29
N TYR A 343 -30.74 -11.66 -2.47
CA TYR A 343 -30.35 -11.15 -1.16
C TYR A 343 -31.02 -11.99 -0.07
N ASP A 344 -30.32 -12.23 1.03
CA ASP A 344 -30.91 -12.81 2.24
C ASP A 344 -31.81 -11.80 2.98
N GLU A 345 -32.39 -12.22 4.09
CA GLU A 345 -33.28 -11.38 4.91
C GLU A 345 -32.58 -10.15 5.51
N GLN A 346 -31.24 -10.18 5.60
CA GLN A 346 -30.40 -9.08 6.07
C GLN A 346 -29.94 -8.17 4.93
N GLY A 347 -30.31 -8.47 3.68
CA GLY A 347 -29.89 -7.72 2.50
C GLY A 347 -28.47 -8.06 2.05
N HIS A 348 -27.92 -9.21 2.46
CA HIS A 348 -26.63 -9.69 2.02
C HIS A 348 -26.74 -10.64 0.82
N ILE A 349 -25.79 -10.53 -0.09
CA ILE A 349 -25.51 -11.54 -1.11
C ILE A 349 -24.68 -12.69 -0.54
N ASP A 350 -24.94 -13.90 -1.02
CA ASP A 350 -24.13 -15.09 -0.76
C ASP A 350 -23.55 -15.64 -2.08
N PRO A 351 -22.28 -15.33 -2.40
CA PRO A 351 -21.63 -15.80 -3.62
C PRO A 351 -21.40 -17.32 -3.70
N MET A 352 -21.61 -18.05 -2.60
CA MET A 352 -21.48 -19.51 -2.56
C MET A 352 -22.70 -20.22 -3.13
N ARG A 353 -23.88 -19.59 -3.12
CA ARG A 353 -25.11 -20.20 -3.66
C ARG A 353 -24.97 -20.57 -5.14
N GLU A 354 -25.55 -21.69 -5.53
CA GLU A 354 -25.51 -22.16 -6.93
C GLU A 354 -26.25 -21.20 -7.88
N ASP A 355 -27.29 -20.53 -7.40
CA ASP A 355 -28.06 -19.55 -8.16
C ASP A 355 -27.46 -18.14 -8.14
N PHE A 356 -26.33 -17.92 -7.46
CA PHE A 356 -25.62 -16.64 -7.51
C PHE A 356 -24.91 -16.49 -8.86
N ASN A 357 -25.59 -15.80 -9.79
CA ASN A 357 -25.15 -15.72 -11.18
C ASN A 357 -25.34 -14.30 -11.76
N PRO A 358 -24.54 -13.32 -11.30
CA PRO A 358 -24.69 -11.91 -11.71
C PRO A 358 -24.42 -11.69 -13.19
N ALA A 359 -25.26 -10.89 -13.87
CA ALA A 359 -25.14 -10.62 -15.31
C ALA A 359 -23.74 -10.08 -15.71
N PRO A 360 -23.21 -10.40 -16.91
CA PRO A 360 -21.91 -9.89 -17.35
C PRO A 360 -22.06 -8.41 -17.68
N MET A 361 -21.08 -7.60 -17.31
CA MET A 361 -21.08 -6.16 -17.54
C MET A 361 -19.71 -5.69 -17.98
N THR A 362 -19.65 -4.68 -18.84
CA THR A 362 -18.44 -3.90 -19.07
C THR A 362 -18.23 -2.92 -17.90
N ALA A 363 -16.98 -2.48 -17.67
CA ALA A 363 -16.71 -1.49 -16.62
C ALA A 363 -17.50 -0.19 -16.82
N GLN A 364 -17.74 0.20 -18.07
CA GLN A 364 -18.55 1.37 -18.42
C GLN A 364 -20.03 1.23 -18.02
N GLN A 365 -20.61 0.04 -18.18
CA GLN A 365 -21.99 -0.21 -17.73
C GLN A 365 -22.10 -0.16 -16.21
N VAL A 366 -21.08 -0.65 -15.48
CA VAL A 366 -21.06 -0.58 -14.01
C VAL A 366 -20.94 0.87 -13.53
N LEU A 367 -20.21 1.72 -14.26
CA LEU A 367 -20.07 3.14 -13.95
C LEU A 367 -21.40 3.88 -13.87
N GLU A 368 -22.37 3.52 -14.72
CA GLU A 368 -23.70 4.14 -14.73
C GLU A 368 -24.49 3.88 -13.43
N ALA A 369 -24.21 2.77 -12.75
CA ALA A 369 -24.85 2.38 -11.49
C ALA A 369 -23.98 2.71 -10.25
N PHE A 370 -22.80 3.27 -10.44
CA PHE A 370 -21.82 3.43 -9.35
C PHE A 370 -22.24 4.48 -8.32
N SER A 371 -22.19 4.10 -7.04
CA SER A 371 -22.12 5.04 -5.93
C SER A 371 -21.39 4.42 -4.74
N TRP A 372 -20.62 5.23 -4.00
CA TRP A 372 -19.99 4.77 -2.76
C TRP A 372 -21.01 4.34 -1.71
N GLN A 373 -22.22 4.91 -1.73
CA GLN A 373 -23.32 4.48 -0.85
C GLN A 373 -23.74 3.03 -1.12
N ALA A 374 -23.87 2.64 -2.40
CA ALA A 374 -24.18 1.26 -2.77
C ALA A 374 -23.06 0.31 -2.36
N VAL A 375 -21.80 0.69 -2.59
CA VAL A 375 -20.63 -0.12 -2.15
C VAL A 375 -20.62 -0.28 -0.64
N ARG A 376 -20.88 0.80 0.11
CA ARG A 376 -20.95 0.78 1.57
C ARG A 376 -22.07 -0.11 2.11
N ALA A 377 -23.18 -0.22 1.40
CA ALA A 377 -24.30 -1.08 1.80
C ALA A 377 -23.93 -2.57 1.85
N VAL A 378 -22.86 -2.98 1.13
CA VAL A 378 -22.40 -4.38 1.06
C VAL A 378 -21.02 -4.55 1.73
N ASN A 379 -20.79 -3.84 2.84
CA ASN A 379 -19.52 -3.84 3.59
C ASN A 379 -19.38 -5.02 4.56
N TYR A 380 -19.20 -6.21 4.02
CA TYR A 380 -18.87 -7.43 4.77
C TYR A 380 -18.04 -8.38 3.92
N ASP A 381 -17.25 -9.22 4.56
CA ASP A 381 -16.36 -10.15 3.88
C ASP A 381 -17.16 -11.25 3.17
N LYS A 382 -16.67 -11.70 2.02
CA LYS A 382 -17.37 -12.66 1.17
C LYS A 382 -16.46 -13.82 0.83
N ALA A 383 -16.98 -15.04 0.88
CA ALA A 383 -16.29 -16.23 0.39
C ALA A 383 -16.61 -16.47 -1.08
N LEU A 384 -15.61 -16.87 -1.87
CA LEU A 384 -15.80 -17.28 -3.25
C LEU A 384 -15.76 -18.81 -3.37
N PRO A 385 -16.60 -19.38 -4.26
CA PRO A 385 -16.62 -20.81 -4.48
C PRO A 385 -15.35 -21.28 -5.22
N ASP A 386 -14.90 -22.50 -4.92
CA ASP A 386 -13.70 -23.08 -5.56
C ASP A 386 -13.91 -23.37 -7.06
N ASP A 387 -15.17 -23.61 -7.46
CA ASP A 387 -15.59 -23.85 -8.84
C ASP A 387 -15.97 -22.57 -9.61
N LEU A 388 -15.57 -21.38 -9.12
CA LEU A 388 -15.93 -20.09 -9.73
C LEU A 388 -15.69 -20.04 -11.24
N ALA A 389 -14.57 -20.61 -11.71
CA ALA A 389 -14.25 -20.65 -13.14
C ALA A 389 -15.36 -21.33 -13.96
N ASN A 390 -15.87 -22.47 -13.49
CA ASN A 390 -16.95 -23.22 -14.14
C ASN A 390 -18.26 -22.44 -14.12
N ARG A 391 -18.56 -21.78 -12.99
CA ARG A 391 -19.79 -20.97 -12.85
C ARG A 391 -19.80 -19.81 -13.83
N LEU A 392 -18.64 -19.17 -14.05
CA LEU A 392 -18.52 -18.07 -15.00
C LEU A 392 -18.50 -18.57 -16.45
N SER A 393 -17.79 -19.66 -16.77
CA SER A 393 -17.64 -20.16 -18.14
C SER A 393 -18.90 -20.81 -18.72
N ASN A 394 -19.75 -21.42 -17.90
CA ASN A 394 -20.94 -22.14 -18.36
C ASN A 394 -22.05 -21.25 -18.96
N ARG A 395 -21.85 -19.93 -19.05
CA ARG A 395 -22.77 -18.98 -19.70
C ARG A 395 -22.80 -19.04 -21.23
N CYS A 396 -21.91 -19.79 -21.88
CA CYS A 396 -21.91 -19.90 -23.35
C CYS A 396 -22.95 -20.89 -23.92
N ALA A 397 -23.80 -21.51 -23.09
CA ALA A 397 -24.67 -22.61 -23.52
C ALA A 397 -26.19 -22.37 -23.41
N GLU A 398 -26.64 -21.18 -22.97
CA GLU A 398 -28.08 -20.85 -22.90
C GLU A 398 -28.47 -19.62 -23.70
#